data_AF-A0ABD2HAD0-F1
#
_entry.id   AF-A0ABD2HAD0-F1
#
_cell.length_a   1.000
_cell.length_b   1.000
_cell.length_c   1.000
_cell.angle_alpha   90.00
_cell.angle_beta   90.00
_cell.angle_gamma   90.00
#
_symmetry.space_group_name_H-M   'P 1'
#
loop_
_entity.id
_entity.type
_entity.pdbx_description
1 polymer ?
#
loop_
_entity_poly.entity_id
_entity_poly.type
_entity_poly.pdbx_seq_one_letter_code
_entity_poly.pdbx_strand_id
1 'polypeptide(L)'
;MTAEKIKADVLSSLRGDLANMLREEVKSALAKEFGLLKSELQAVRSEITTNTIAIRAEMDQMKEDIKDVGKGLSTWSDEVNSLQTVVTTLKSQVKEFQEKSEDMGGRMRRGNIRIVGVDEQPDSSTPEAISKLLKEALYHGSLSPSCTMTETQRRCLEEPETEPHSTTMENG
;
A
#
# COMPACT_ATOMS: atom_id res chain seq x y z
N MET A 1 -60.91 -93.34 -12.88
CA MET A 1 -60.47 -92.00 -13.32
C MET A 1 -59.97 -92.10 -14.75
N THR A 2 -60.34 -91.16 -15.63
CA THR A 2 -59.83 -91.12 -17.00
C THR A 2 -58.51 -90.33 -17.06
N ALA A 3 -57.61 -90.68 -17.98
CA ALA A 3 -56.32 -90.00 -18.15
C ALA A 3 -56.47 -88.48 -18.41
N GLU A 4 -57.54 -88.09 -19.12
CA GLU A 4 -57.95 -86.69 -19.36
C GLU A 4 -58.14 -85.91 -18.05
N LYS A 5 -58.83 -86.49 -17.07
CA LYS A 5 -59.09 -85.82 -15.79
C LYS A 5 -57.80 -85.60 -15.00
N ILE A 6 -56.93 -86.62 -14.96
CA ILE A 6 -55.63 -86.52 -14.29
C ILE A 6 -54.77 -85.42 -14.92
N LYS A 7 -54.74 -85.34 -16.26
CA LYS A 7 -54.03 -84.29 -16.99
C LYS A 7 -54.56 -82.90 -16.64
N ALA A 8 -55.88 -82.73 -16.59
CA ALA A 8 -56.51 -81.45 -16.24
C ALA A 8 -56.20 -81.02 -14.80
N ASP A 9 -56.28 -81.96 -13.84
CA ASP A 9 -55.98 -81.69 -12.43
C ASP A 9 -54.50 -81.29 -12.24
N VAL A 10 -53.57 -82.00 -12.89
CA VAL A 10 -52.12 -81.68 -12.85
C VAL A 10 -51.84 -80.31 -13.46
N LEU A 11 -52.42 -80.00 -14.63
CA LEU A 11 -52.24 -78.69 -15.26
C LEU A 11 -52.80 -77.56 -14.41
N SER A 12 -53.96 -77.77 -13.77
CA SER A 12 -54.55 -76.79 -12.87
C SER A 12 -53.67 -76.56 -11.64
N SER A 13 -53.15 -77.62 -11.02
CA SER A 13 -52.23 -77.52 -9.87
C SER A 13 -50.97 -76.77 -10.25
N LEU A 14 -50.29 -77.17 -11.33
CA LEU A 14 -49.06 -76.53 -11.80
C LEU A 14 -49.28 -75.04 -12.12
N ARG A 15 -50.41 -74.68 -12.71
CA ARG A 15 -50.75 -73.28 -13.00
C ARG A 15 -50.94 -72.47 -11.71
N GLY A 16 -51.57 -73.06 -10.69
CA GLY A 16 -51.71 -72.46 -9.38
C GLY A 16 -50.36 -72.26 -8.67
N ASP A 17 -49.54 -73.31 -8.64
CA ASP A 17 -48.23 -73.29 -7.99
C ASP A 17 -47.29 -72.29 -8.66
N LEU A 18 -47.25 -72.25 -9.99
CA LEU A 18 -46.46 -71.27 -10.75
C LEU A 18 -46.93 -69.84 -10.50
N ALA A 19 -48.24 -69.59 -10.46
CA ALA A 19 -48.78 -68.27 -10.19
C ALA A 19 -48.45 -67.80 -8.76
N ASN A 20 -48.49 -68.72 -7.79
CA ASN A 20 -48.13 -68.42 -6.40
C ASN A 20 -46.64 -68.14 -6.25
N MET A 21 -45.78 -68.98 -6.85
CA MET A 21 -44.33 -68.79 -6.87
C MET A 21 -43.97 -67.44 -7.48
N LEU A 22 -44.51 -67.12 -8.66
CA LEU A 22 -44.25 -65.84 -9.33
C LEU A 22 -44.72 -64.65 -8.47
N ARG A 23 -45.90 -64.76 -7.85
CA ARG A 23 -46.45 -63.69 -7.01
C ARG A 23 -45.55 -63.43 -5.80
N GLU A 24 -45.12 -64.46 -5.10
CA GLU A 24 -44.28 -64.30 -3.92
C GLU A 24 -42.87 -63.82 -4.28
N GLU A 25 -42.30 -64.31 -5.38
CA GLU A 25 -40.98 -63.86 -5.84
C GLU A 25 -41.00 -62.37 -6.22
N VAL A 26 -42.00 -61.95 -7.00
CA VAL A 26 -42.17 -60.54 -7.38
C VAL A 26 -42.41 -59.66 -6.16
N LYS A 27 -43.26 -60.11 -5.23
CA LYS A 27 -43.54 -59.38 -3.98
C LYS A 27 -42.30 -59.26 -3.09
N SER A 28 -41.52 -60.33 -2.97
CA SER A 28 -40.27 -60.37 -2.20
C SER A 28 -39.22 -59.45 -2.81
N ALA A 29 -39.01 -59.53 -4.12
CA ALA A 29 -38.07 -58.67 -4.84
C ALA A 29 -38.46 -57.19 -4.70
N LEU A 30 -39.73 -56.84 -4.94
CA LEU A 30 -40.22 -55.47 -4.77
C LEU A 30 -40.06 -54.98 -3.33
N ALA A 31 -40.41 -55.79 -2.33
CA ALA A 31 -40.27 -55.41 -0.92
C ALA A 31 -38.81 -55.13 -0.55
N LYS A 32 -37.87 -55.93 -1.07
CA LYS A 32 -36.44 -55.73 -0.88
C LYS A 32 -35.96 -54.42 -1.52
N GLU A 33 -36.26 -54.21 -2.79
CA GLU A 33 -35.85 -53.00 -3.53
C GLU A 33 -36.45 -51.72 -2.93
N PHE A 34 -37.73 -51.75 -2.54
CA PHE A 34 -38.36 -50.63 -1.82
C PHE A 34 -37.73 -50.38 -0.45
N GLY A 35 -37.31 -51.42 0.26
CA GLY A 35 -36.58 -51.30 1.52
C GLY A 35 -35.23 -50.60 1.33
N LEU A 36 -34.47 -51.00 0.32
CA LEU A 36 -33.19 -50.38 -0.05
C LEU A 36 -33.39 -48.91 -0.44
N LEU A 37 -34.31 -48.63 -1.38
CA LEU A 37 -34.60 -47.27 -1.82
C LEU A 37 -35.02 -46.36 -0.67
N LYS A 38 -35.86 -46.87 0.24
CA LYS A 38 -36.25 -46.12 1.45
C LYS A 38 -35.03 -45.81 2.31
N SER A 39 -34.12 -46.76 2.51
CA SER A 39 -32.92 -46.54 3.32
C SER A 39 -31.97 -45.52 2.69
N GLU A 40 -31.76 -45.58 1.37
CA GLU A 40 -30.93 -44.62 0.63
C GLU A 40 -31.53 -43.21 0.69
N LEU A 41 -32.85 -43.07 0.53
CA LEU A 41 -33.53 -41.79 0.65
C LEU A 41 -33.37 -41.19 2.06
N GLN A 42 -33.47 -42.02 3.11
CA GLN A 42 -33.20 -41.55 4.48
C GLN A 42 -31.74 -41.12 4.66
N ALA A 43 -30.79 -41.84 4.07
CA ALA A 43 -29.37 -41.49 4.12
C ALA A 43 -29.11 -40.15 3.42
N VAL A 44 -29.58 -39.97 2.18
CA VAL A 44 -29.46 -38.72 1.42
C VAL A 44 -30.10 -37.56 2.16
N ARG A 45 -31.29 -37.75 2.75
CA ARG A 45 -31.95 -36.69 3.54
C ARG A 45 -31.11 -36.29 4.76
N SER A 46 -30.48 -37.26 5.41
CA SER A 46 -29.61 -37.00 6.57
C SER A 46 -28.36 -36.24 6.15
N GLU A 47 -27.74 -36.64 5.04
CA GLU A 47 -26.58 -35.94 4.45
C GLU A 47 -26.92 -34.51 4.06
N ILE A 48 -28.05 -34.28 3.38
CA ILE A 48 -28.52 -32.92 3.02
C ILE A 48 -28.69 -32.06 4.28
N THR A 49 -29.25 -32.63 5.35
CA THR A 49 -29.46 -31.90 6.61
C THR A 49 -28.12 -31.50 7.24
N THR A 50 -27.18 -32.44 7.32
CA THR A 50 -25.82 -32.20 7.84
C THR A 50 -25.09 -31.14 7.01
N ASN A 51 -25.10 -31.27 5.69
CA ASN A 51 -24.44 -30.32 4.79
C ASN A 51 -25.08 -28.92 4.89
N THR A 52 -26.41 -28.84 5.03
CA THR A 52 -27.10 -27.56 5.22
C THR A 52 -26.69 -26.87 6.52
N ILE A 53 -26.51 -27.64 7.61
CA ILE A 53 -26.03 -27.11 8.89
C ILE A 53 -24.59 -26.61 8.76
N ALA A 54 -23.72 -27.39 8.12
CA ALA A 54 -22.32 -27.03 7.89
C ALA A 54 -22.19 -25.74 7.06
N ILE A 55 -22.90 -25.66 5.93
CA ILE A 55 -22.92 -24.47 5.06
C ILE A 55 -23.43 -23.24 5.83
N ARG A 56 -24.47 -23.38 6.67
CA ARG A 56 -24.97 -22.27 7.47
C ARG A 56 -23.92 -21.77 8.47
N ALA A 57 -23.22 -22.69 9.13
CA ALA A 57 -22.15 -22.34 10.06
C ALA A 57 -20.99 -21.62 9.36
N GLU A 58 -20.56 -22.11 8.20
CA GLU A 58 -19.52 -21.45 7.38
C GLU A 58 -19.96 -20.06 6.92
N MET A 59 -21.23 -19.90 6.52
CA MET A 59 -21.77 -18.61 6.12
C MET A 59 -21.85 -17.61 7.28
N ASP A 60 -22.20 -18.07 8.47
CA ASP A 60 -22.22 -17.24 9.67
C ASP A 60 -20.79 -16.80 10.06
N GLN A 61 -19.81 -17.70 9.99
CA GLN A 61 -18.40 -17.36 10.20
C GLN A 61 -17.90 -16.33 9.17
N MET A 62 -18.19 -16.56 7.88
CA MET A 62 -17.80 -15.62 6.82
C MET A 62 -18.41 -14.23 7.03
N LYS A 63 -19.63 -14.16 7.55
CA LYS A 63 -20.29 -12.89 7.87
C LYS A 63 -19.60 -12.16 9.03
N GLU A 64 -19.08 -12.89 10.02
CA GLU A 64 -18.28 -12.30 11.10
C GLU A 64 -16.94 -11.79 10.57
N ASP A 65 -16.23 -12.59 9.78
CA ASP A 65 -14.95 -12.21 9.17
C ASP A 65 -15.09 -10.94 8.31
N ILE A 66 -16.14 -10.85 7.48
CA ILE A 66 -16.45 -9.67 6.67
C ILE A 66 -16.68 -8.43 7.54
N LYS A 67 -17.39 -8.58 8.67
CA LYS A 67 -17.62 -7.45 9.59
C LYS A 67 -16.31 -6.97 10.20
N ASP A 68 -15.44 -7.89 10.59
CA ASP A 68 -14.17 -7.53 11.22
C ASP A 68 -13.19 -6.91 10.22
N VAL A 69 -13.15 -7.40 8.98
CA VAL A 69 -12.44 -6.73 7.88
C VAL A 69 -13.00 -5.33 7.65
N GLY A 70 -14.33 -5.16 7.65
CA GLY A 70 -14.98 -3.86 7.50
C GLY A 70 -14.61 -2.86 8.60
N LYS A 71 -14.52 -3.32 9.86
CA LYS A 71 -14.03 -2.49 10.98
C LYS A 71 -12.56 -2.12 10.79
N GLY A 72 -11.71 -3.10 10.46
CA GLY A 72 -10.28 -2.87 10.23
C GLY A 72 -10.02 -1.85 9.12
N LEU A 73 -10.74 -1.97 8.00
CA LEU A 73 -10.65 -1.02 6.89
C LEU A 73 -11.09 0.40 7.28
N SER A 74 -12.12 0.52 8.11
CA SER A 74 -12.59 1.81 8.61
C SER A 74 -11.51 2.48 9.46
N THR A 75 -10.91 1.75 10.41
CA THR A 75 -9.79 2.24 11.23
C THR A 75 -8.60 2.65 10.36
N TRP A 76 -8.22 1.82 9.38
CA TRP A 76 -7.12 2.13 8.46
C TRP A 76 -7.42 3.38 7.63
N SER A 77 -8.65 3.57 7.18
CA SER A 77 -9.06 4.79 6.47
C SER A 77 -8.88 6.02 7.35
N ASP A 78 -9.27 5.97 8.62
CA ASP A 78 -9.09 7.08 9.57
C ASP A 78 -7.62 7.37 9.84
N GLU A 79 -6.79 6.33 10.01
CA GLU A 79 -5.34 6.46 10.20
C GLU A 79 -4.65 7.07 8.98
N VAL A 80 -5.02 6.65 7.77
CA VAL A 80 -4.49 7.22 6.52
C VAL A 80 -4.86 8.70 6.40
N ASN A 81 -6.10 9.08 6.70
CA ASN A 81 -6.54 10.47 6.68
C ASN A 81 -5.76 11.33 7.71
N SER A 82 -5.54 10.79 8.90
CA SER A 82 -4.71 11.43 9.94
C SER A 82 -3.28 11.62 9.45
N LEU A 83 -2.68 10.59 8.85
CA LEU A 83 -1.32 10.65 8.32
C LEU A 83 -1.19 11.67 7.18
N GLN A 84 -2.15 11.72 6.26
CA GLN A 84 -2.21 12.75 5.21
C GLN A 84 -2.24 14.16 5.79
N THR A 85 -3.00 14.37 6.87
CA THR A 85 -3.06 15.65 7.58
C THR A 85 -1.71 16.02 8.20
N VAL A 86 -1.03 15.06 8.83
CA VAL A 86 0.32 15.27 9.37
C VAL A 86 1.32 15.59 8.28
N VAL A 87 1.31 14.85 7.16
CA VAL A 87 2.23 15.05 6.04
C VAL A 87 2.03 16.42 5.39
N THR A 88 0.79 16.86 5.18
CA THR A 88 0.48 18.19 4.63
C THR A 88 0.95 19.30 5.57
N THR A 89 0.73 19.15 6.87
CA THR A 89 1.22 20.09 7.90
C THR A 89 2.73 20.18 7.89
N LEU A 90 3.43 19.04 7.92
CA LEU A 90 4.88 18.99 7.93
C LEU A 90 5.48 19.59 6.65
N LYS A 91 4.88 19.32 5.49
CA LYS A 91 5.28 19.93 4.22
C LYS A 91 5.18 21.45 4.26
N SER A 92 4.12 21.99 4.87
CA SER A 92 3.96 23.43 5.06
C SER A 92 5.04 24.01 5.98
N GLN A 93 5.33 23.35 7.10
CA GLN A 93 6.37 23.79 8.03
C GLN A 93 7.75 23.77 7.40
N VAL A 94 8.09 22.71 6.64
CA VAL A 94 9.36 22.64 5.90
C VAL A 94 9.49 23.78 4.92
N LYS A 95 8.41 24.11 4.18
CA LYS A 95 8.40 25.25 3.26
C LYS A 95 8.64 26.57 3.99
N GLU A 96 7.95 26.78 5.12
CA GLU A 96 8.11 27.99 5.93
C GLU A 96 9.55 28.11 6.48
N PHE A 97 10.13 27.01 6.96
CA PHE A 97 11.52 26.99 7.41
C PHE A 97 12.50 27.29 6.28
N GLN A 98 12.26 26.74 5.09
CA GLN A 98 13.07 27.02 3.92
C GLN A 98 13.01 28.51 3.55
N GLU A 99 11.82 29.10 3.48
CA GLU A 99 11.63 30.53 3.19
C GLU A 99 12.32 31.42 4.24
N LYS A 100 12.22 31.07 5.53
CA LYS A 100 12.93 31.79 6.61
C LYS A 100 14.45 31.66 6.48
N SER A 101 14.95 30.48 6.14
CA SER A 101 16.39 30.26 5.95
C SER A 101 16.92 31.05 4.75
N GLU A 102 16.16 31.09 3.65
CA GLU A 102 16.48 31.88 2.47
C GLU A 102 16.45 33.39 2.76
N ASP A 103 15.42 33.89 3.47
CA ASP A 103 15.36 35.29 3.89
C ASP A 103 16.56 35.64 4.77
N MET A 104 16.85 34.85 5.82
CA MET A 104 17.98 35.06 6.73
C MET A 104 19.31 35.08 5.98
N GLY A 105 19.57 34.08 5.12
CA GLY A 105 20.78 34.04 4.29
C GLY A 105 20.86 35.22 3.33
N GLY A 106 19.73 35.66 2.78
CA GLY A 106 19.62 36.90 2.02
C GLY A 106 20.01 38.11 2.85
N ARG A 107 19.48 38.26 4.08
CA ARG A 107 19.79 39.37 4.98
C ARG A 107 21.27 39.47 5.30
N MET A 108 21.88 38.33 5.63
CA MET A 108 23.31 38.27 5.96
C MET A 108 24.19 38.69 4.77
N ARG A 109 23.79 38.35 3.53
CA ARG A 109 24.56 38.68 2.33
C ARG A 109 24.28 40.07 1.76
N ARG A 110 23.26 40.81 2.24
CA ARG A 110 22.88 42.12 1.66
C ARG A 110 23.98 43.18 1.78
N GLY A 111 24.84 43.09 2.80
CA GLY A 111 26.02 43.95 2.96
C GLY A 111 27.24 43.48 2.19
N ASN A 112 27.19 42.28 1.60
CA ASN A 112 28.37 41.63 1.06
C ASN A 112 28.56 41.98 -0.42
N ILE A 113 29.77 42.40 -0.77
CA ILE A 113 30.18 42.72 -2.15
C ILE A 113 31.12 41.62 -2.64
N ARG A 114 30.82 41.04 -3.79
CA ARG A 114 31.67 40.02 -4.43
C ARG A 114 32.51 40.65 -5.54
N ILE A 115 33.82 40.62 -5.37
CA ILE A 115 34.82 41.13 -6.32
C ILE A 115 35.44 39.93 -7.05
N VAL A 116 35.37 39.92 -8.37
CA VAL A 116 35.88 38.84 -9.24
C VAL A 116 37.13 39.35 -9.96
N GLY A 117 38.10 38.46 -10.22
CA GLY A 117 39.33 38.82 -10.95
C GLY A 117 40.44 39.44 -10.08
N VAL A 118 40.43 39.19 -8.77
CA VAL A 118 41.51 39.62 -7.87
C VAL A 118 42.66 38.60 -7.95
N ASP A 119 43.87 39.06 -8.27
CA ASP A 119 45.06 38.21 -8.40
C ASP A 119 45.35 37.40 -7.13
N GLU A 120 45.79 36.16 -7.27
CA GLU A 120 45.88 35.20 -6.15
C GLU A 120 47.15 35.30 -5.30
N GLN A 121 47.63 36.51 -5.02
CA GLN A 121 48.82 36.71 -4.17
C GLN A 121 48.50 36.52 -2.66
N PRO A 122 49.48 36.15 -1.81
CA PRO A 122 49.25 35.79 -0.40
C PRO A 122 48.52 36.84 0.46
N ASP A 123 48.51 38.12 0.06
CA ASP A 123 47.88 39.22 0.81
C ASP A 123 46.82 40.01 0.01
N SER A 124 46.43 39.53 -1.17
CA SER A 124 45.56 40.28 -2.09
C SER A 124 44.10 40.37 -1.65
N SER A 125 43.66 39.48 -0.74
CA SER A 125 42.31 39.47 -0.18
C SER A 125 42.23 40.13 1.19
N THR A 126 43.29 40.81 1.63
CA THR A 126 43.26 41.61 2.87
C THR A 126 42.40 42.86 2.70
N PRO A 127 41.78 43.37 3.78
CA PRO A 127 40.96 44.58 3.72
C PRO A 127 41.73 45.78 3.16
N GLU A 128 43.01 45.92 3.50
CA GLU A 128 43.88 47.00 3.05
C GLU A 128 44.15 46.94 1.54
N ALA A 129 44.43 45.74 1.01
CA ALA A 129 44.67 45.52 -0.43
C ALA A 129 43.41 45.83 -1.25
N ILE A 130 42.24 45.38 -0.79
CA ILE A 130 40.96 45.65 -1.47
C ILE A 130 40.59 47.14 -1.38
N SER A 131 40.84 47.80 -0.24
CA SER A 131 40.63 49.24 -0.09
C SER A 131 41.47 50.05 -1.08
N LYS A 132 42.75 49.65 -1.28
CA LYS A 132 43.63 50.28 -2.26
C LYS A 132 43.12 50.06 -3.70
N LEU A 133 42.73 48.82 -4.03
CA LEU A 133 42.17 48.48 -5.34
C LEU A 133 40.89 49.27 -5.66
N LEU A 134 39.97 49.38 -4.68
CA LEU A 134 38.73 50.16 -4.84
C LEU A 134 39.02 51.65 -5.00
N LYS A 135 39.98 52.20 -4.25
CA LYS A 135 40.40 53.60 -4.44
C LYS A 135 40.90 53.79 -5.86
N GLU A 136 41.85 52.98 -6.31
CA GLU A 136 42.42 53.04 -7.66
C GLU A 136 41.35 52.93 -8.76
N ALA A 137 40.38 52.02 -8.62
CA ALA A 137 39.31 51.81 -9.59
C ALA A 137 38.23 52.92 -9.60
N LEU A 138 37.93 53.54 -8.46
CA LEU A 138 36.83 54.50 -8.29
C LEU A 138 37.26 55.98 -8.32
N TYR A 139 38.53 56.30 -8.63
CA TYR A 139 39.06 57.67 -8.64
C TYR A 139 38.46 58.58 -9.72
N HIS A 140 37.24 59.06 -9.47
CA HIS A 140 36.68 60.35 -9.94
C HIS A 140 35.72 61.00 -8.92
N GLY A 141 35.59 60.48 -7.68
CA GLY A 141 34.79 61.12 -6.64
C GLY A 141 35.17 60.65 -5.24
N SER A 142 35.17 61.59 -4.28
CA SER A 142 35.54 61.41 -2.87
C SER A 142 34.79 60.25 -2.20
N LEU A 143 35.46 59.11 -1.98
CA LEU A 143 35.00 58.18 -0.94
C LEU A 143 35.18 58.88 0.41
N SER A 144 34.08 59.12 1.11
CA SER A 144 34.11 59.63 2.48
C SER A 144 34.96 58.70 3.38
N PRO A 145 35.67 59.22 4.40
CA PRO A 145 36.65 58.47 5.20
C PRO A 145 36.10 57.31 6.05
N SER A 146 34.84 56.93 5.89
CA SER A 146 34.07 56.11 6.83
C SER A 146 33.69 54.72 6.29
N CYS A 147 34.31 54.24 5.21
CA CYS A 147 34.06 52.87 4.75
C CYS A 147 34.74 51.89 5.72
N THR A 148 33.97 51.33 6.65
CA THR A 148 34.41 50.32 7.62
C THR A 148 34.10 48.93 7.07
N MET A 149 35.15 48.21 6.66
CA MET A 149 35.04 46.80 6.25
C MET A 149 35.20 45.92 7.49
N THR A 150 34.27 45.00 7.70
CA THR A 150 34.31 44.08 8.86
C THR A 150 35.14 42.84 8.59
N GLU A 151 35.00 42.25 7.40
CA GLU A 151 35.73 41.04 7.03
C GLU A 151 35.88 40.91 5.50
N THR A 152 36.98 40.28 5.07
CA THR A 152 37.22 39.92 3.67
C THR A 152 37.65 38.46 3.58
N GLN A 153 36.97 37.69 2.73
CA GLN A 153 37.24 36.26 2.60
C GLN A 153 37.18 35.80 1.15
N ARG A 154 38.14 34.96 0.74
CA ARG A 154 38.06 34.27 -0.56
C ARG A 154 37.10 33.10 -0.49
N ARG A 155 36.37 32.87 -1.58
CA ARG A 155 35.54 31.67 -1.72
C ARG A 155 36.46 30.44 -1.77
N CYS A 156 36.29 29.50 -0.84
CA CYS A 156 36.86 28.16 -0.94
C CYS A 156 36.04 27.34 -1.95
N LEU A 157 36.70 26.72 -2.93
CA LEU A 157 36.12 25.74 -3.86
C LEU A 157 36.76 24.37 -3.61
N GLU A 158 36.00 23.29 -3.81
CA GLU A 158 36.47 21.91 -3.65
C GLU A 158 37.36 21.42 -4.81
N GLU A 159 37.38 22.14 -5.95
CA GLU A 159 38.20 21.83 -7.13
C GLU A 159 39.04 23.04 -7.58
N PRO A 160 40.29 22.83 -8.05
CA PRO A 160 41.14 23.92 -8.55
C PRO A 160 40.67 24.38 -9.95
N GLU A 161 40.04 25.55 -10.01
CA GLU A 161 39.73 26.22 -11.29
C GLU A 161 40.95 26.98 -11.83
N THR A 162 41.01 27.17 -13.16
CA THR A 162 42.03 27.99 -13.84
C THR A 162 41.78 29.50 -13.72
N GLU A 163 40.65 29.92 -13.15
CA GLU A 163 40.27 31.33 -12.98
C GLU A 163 40.40 31.77 -11.51
N PRO A 164 40.81 33.04 -11.25
CA PRO A 164 41.03 33.54 -9.90
C PRO A 164 39.75 33.54 -9.06
N HIS A 165 39.84 33.05 -7.84
CA HIS A 165 38.70 32.95 -6.93
C HIS A 165 38.10 34.32 -6.60
N SER A 166 36.76 34.38 -6.53
CA SER A 166 36.07 35.59 -6.10
C SER A 166 36.34 35.90 -4.63
N THR A 167 36.57 37.17 -4.31
CA THR A 167 36.70 37.67 -2.94
C THR A 167 35.39 38.33 -2.49
N THR A 168 34.90 37.97 -1.31
CA THR A 168 33.71 38.58 -0.71
C THR A 168 34.16 39.54 0.39
N MET A 169 33.61 40.74 0.35
CA MET A 169 33.80 41.79 1.35
C MET A 169 32.50 41.99 2.09
N GLU A 170 32.53 41.93 3.42
CA GLU A 170 31.37 42.23 4.26
C GLU A 170 31.45 43.69 4.74
N ASN A 171 30.36 44.44 4.53
CA ASN A 171 30.21 45.79 5.06
C ASN A 171 29.43 45.73 6.37
N GLY A 172 30.03 46.23 7.45
CA GLY A 172 29.40 46.40 8.77
C GLY A 172 28.64 47.71 8.91
#